data_AF-A0A3M1DY94-F1
#
_entry.id   AF-A0A3M1DY94-F1
#
_cell.length_a   1.000
_cell.length_b   1.000
_cell.length_c   1.000
_cell.angle_alpha   90.00
_cell.angle_beta   90.00
_cell.angle_gamma   90.00
#
_symmetry.space_group_name_H-M   'P 1'
#
loop_
_entity.id
_entity.type
_entity.pdbx_description
1 polymer ?
#
loop_
_entity_poly.entity_id
_entity_poly.type
_entity_poly.pdbx_seq_one_letter_code
_entity_poly.pdbx_strand_id
1 'polypeptide(L)'
;MNRRGFGRKRIWDSLIAGCVAGLVPLAGCAQTCSPEERVAMKWRRQIMKRACPGAKIVVLPVRHWNHTVSREDAVRLAEQLTEKNLCRAEAAETPFRAKLKPSPNEQKVLWELARAFRADVRQNPPAADYVLLADYMLGRPGREAAAVHFIVCDRKGEWVIVDFQNSHQDDFRAIRPVTPDDCAKLVVKRLERYLRGS
;
A
#
# COMPACT_ATOMS: atom_id res chain seq x y z
N MET A 1 -40.62 -18.88 65.03
CA MET A 1 -40.42 -17.64 65.79
C MET A 1 -38.96 -17.23 65.73
N ASN A 2 -38.70 -16.03 65.20
CA ASN A 2 -37.41 -15.32 65.13
C ASN A 2 -36.54 -15.47 66.38
N ARG A 3 -35.21 -15.63 66.23
CA ARG A 3 -34.13 -14.73 66.74
C ARG A 3 -32.81 -15.04 66.02
N ARG A 4 -32.32 -14.09 65.21
CA ARG A 4 -31.17 -13.19 65.47
C ARG A 4 -29.79 -13.88 65.47
N GLY A 5 -29.08 -13.73 64.35
CA GLY A 5 -27.65 -13.97 64.23
C GLY A 5 -26.84 -12.89 64.97
N PHE A 6 -25.90 -13.36 65.78
CA PHE A 6 -24.87 -12.59 66.47
C PHE A 6 -23.59 -12.59 65.61
N GLY A 7 -22.96 -11.42 65.48
CA GLY A 7 -21.90 -11.16 64.50
C GLY A 7 -20.49 -11.64 64.85
N ARG A 8 -19.53 -11.20 64.04
CA ARG A 8 -18.10 -11.09 64.38
C ARG A 8 -17.36 -10.15 63.43
N LYS A 9 -16.57 -9.27 64.04
CA LYS A 9 -15.55 -8.38 63.45
C LYS A 9 -14.42 -9.18 62.76
N ARG A 10 -13.86 -8.66 61.66
CA ARG A 10 -12.41 -8.38 61.45
C ARG A 10 -12.17 -7.76 60.06
N ILE A 11 -11.86 -6.46 59.92
CA ILE A 11 -10.56 -5.75 59.87
C ILE A 11 -9.62 -6.16 58.69
N TRP A 12 -9.13 -5.13 57.96
CA TRP A 12 -8.00 -5.00 57.00
C TRP A 12 -8.06 -5.71 55.63
N ASP A 13 -8.10 -4.94 54.52
CA ASP A 13 -6.92 -4.75 53.65
C ASP A 13 -7.20 -3.88 52.39
N SER A 14 -6.51 -2.73 52.37
CA SER A 14 -5.73 -2.10 51.30
C SER A 14 -5.96 -2.44 49.81
N LEU A 15 -6.26 -1.37 49.06
CA LEU A 15 -5.53 -0.87 47.86
C LEU A 15 -5.10 -1.89 46.79
N ILE A 16 -5.72 -1.82 45.60
CA ILE A 16 -5.01 -1.58 44.33
C ILE A 16 -5.92 -0.72 43.43
N ALA A 17 -5.71 0.60 43.46
CA ALA A 17 -6.15 1.49 42.39
C ALA A 17 -5.20 1.31 41.21
N GLY A 18 -5.62 0.55 40.20
CA GLY A 18 -4.89 0.40 38.95
C GLY A 18 -5.03 1.65 38.09
N CYS A 19 -4.14 2.63 38.29
CA CYS A 19 -3.86 3.65 37.28
C CYS A 19 -3.20 2.97 36.08
N VAL A 20 -3.98 2.64 35.06
CA VAL A 20 -3.42 2.34 33.73
C VAL A 20 -2.95 3.67 33.16
N ALA A 21 -1.66 3.95 33.35
CA ALA A 21 -0.99 5.06 32.69
C ALA A 21 -1.17 4.88 31.17
N GLY A 22 -1.93 5.80 30.57
CA GLY A 22 -2.11 5.89 29.14
C GLY A 22 -0.76 6.07 28.48
N LEU A 23 -0.32 5.03 27.76
CA LEU A 23 0.80 5.13 26.84
C LEU A 23 0.33 6.01 25.67
N VAL A 24 0.64 7.30 25.72
CA VAL A 24 0.52 8.17 24.55
C VAL A 24 1.55 7.67 23.54
N PRO A 25 1.15 7.17 22.35
CA PRO A 25 2.12 6.80 21.34
C PRO A 25 2.83 8.06 20.88
N LEU A 26 4.16 8.08 21.05
CA LEU A 26 5.03 9.08 20.45
C LEU A 26 4.69 9.17 18.95
N ALA A 27 4.33 10.37 18.50
CA ALA A 27 3.91 10.70 17.13
C ALA A 27 5.03 10.56 16.07
N GLY A 28 6.02 9.70 16.30
CA GLY A 28 7.01 9.25 15.32
C GLY A 28 6.58 8.00 14.52
N CYS A 29 5.58 7.25 15.00
CA CYS A 29 5.17 5.98 14.39
C CYS A 29 4.22 6.11 13.19
N ALA A 30 3.74 7.32 12.86
CA ALA A 30 2.85 7.56 11.72
C ALA A 30 3.53 7.38 10.34
N GLN A 31 4.77 6.92 10.29
CA GLN A 31 5.56 6.75 9.07
C GLN A 31 5.39 5.38 8.40
N THR A 32 4.68 4.44 9.04
CA THR A 32 4.44 3.09 8.50
C THR A 32 3.00 2.66 8.74
N CYS A 33 2.56 1.63 8.01
CA CYS A 33 1.27 0.96 8.22
C CYS A 33 1.24 0.21 9.57
N SER A 34 0.07 0.19 10.24
CA SER A 34 -0.08 -0.46 11.55
C SER A 34 0.01 -2.01 11.46
N PRO A 35 0.25 -2.73 12.57
CA PRO A 35 0.20 -4.19 12.57
C PRO A 35 -1.13 -4.77 12.04
N GLU A 36 -2.25 -4.19 12.45
CA GLU A 36 -3.59 -4.59 12.01
C GLU A 36 -3.77 -4.38 10.50
N GLU A 37 -3.31 -3.23 10.00
CA GLU A 37 -3.34 -2.93 8.57
C GLU A 37 -2.47 -3.92 7.78
N ARG A 38 -1.29 -4.33 8.30
CA ARG A 38 -0.45 -5.35 7.65
C ARG A 38 -1.15 -6.70 7.56
N VAL A 39 -1.85 -7.12 8.62
CA VAL A 39 -2.64 -8.37 8.63
C VAL A 39 -3.77 -8.27 7.60
N ALA A 40 -4.49 -7.15 7.59
CA ALA A 40 -5.60 -6.94 6.66
C ALA A 40 -5.12 -6.88 5.20
N MET A 41 -4.00 -6.23 4.91
CA MET A 41 -3.35 -6.22 3.58
C MET A 41 -2.94 -7.64 3.17
N LYS A 42 -2.35 -8.43 4.07
CA LYS A 42 -1.98 -9.82 3.78
C LYS A 42 -3.21 -10.64 3.40
N TRP A 43 -4.31 -10.49 4.13
CA TRP A 43 -5.58 -11.16 3.81
C TRP A 43 -6.14 -10.73 2.46
N ARG A 44 -6.26 -9.42 2.21
CA ARG A 44 -6.74 -8.88 0.92
C ARG A 44 -5.89 -9.33 -0.26
N ARG A 45 -4.57 -9.41 -0.08
CA ARG A 45 -3.66 -9.92 -1.10
C ARG A 45 -3.89 -11.41 -1.41
N GLN A 46 -4.27 -12.23 -0.43
CA GLN A 46 -4.67 -13.63 -0.69
C GLN A 46 -5.97 -13.71 -1.49
N ILE A 47 -6.91 -12.80 -1.24
CA ILE A 47 -8.12 -12.68 -2.06
C ILE A 47 -7.74 -12.29 -3.49
N MET A 48 -6.91 -11.25 -3.66
CA MET A 48 -6.43 -10.80 -4.98
C MET A 48 -5.72 -11.92 -5.73
N LYS A 49 -4.82 -12.67 -5.07
CA LYS A 49 -4.14 -13.83 -5.66
C LYS A 49 -5.11 -14.82 -6.32
N ARG A 50 -6.27 -15.09 -5.70
CA ARG A 50 -7.29 -16.02 -6.23
C ARG A 50 -8.17 -15.37 -7.30
N ALA A 51 -8.48 -14.09 -7.16
CA ALA A 51 -9.42 -13.38 -8.03
C ALA A 51 -8.77 -12.86 -9.33
N CYS A 52 -7.49 -12.47 -9.29
CA CYS A 52 -6.88 -11.66 -10.34
C CYS A 52 -6.97 -12.23 -11.76
N PRO A 53 -6.80 -13.55 -12.02
CA PRO A 53 -6.98 -14.09 -13.37
C PRO A 53 -8.33 -13.75 -14.03
N GLY A 54 -9.39 -13.57 -13.25
CA GLY A 54 -10.71 -13.14 -13.72
C GLY A 54 -11.06 -11.68 -13.41
N ALA A 55 -10.33 -11.04 -12.48
CA ALA A 55 -10.64 -9.70 -11.99
C ALA A 55 -10.09 -8.62 -12.91
N LYS A 56 -10.78 -7.47 -12.89
CA LYS A 56 -10.39 -6.26 -13.61
C LYS A 56 -9.52 -5.38 -12.72
N ILE A 57 -8.36 -4.97 -13.22
CA ILE A 57 -7.50 -3.96 -12.59
C ILE A 57 -7.38 -2.74 -13.52
N VAL A 58 -7.65 -1.56 -12.99
CA VAL A 58 -7.40 -0.30 -13.72
C VAL A 58 -6.06 0.27 -13.31
N VAL A 59 -5.20 0.58 -14.27
CA VAL A 59 -3.90 1.21 -14.06
C VAL A 59 -4.06 2.71 -14.29
N LEU A 60 -3.86 3.51 -13.25
CA LEU A 60 -3.91 4.97 -13.40
C LEU A 60 -2.71 5.48 -14.20
N PRO A 61 -2.84 6.63 -14.89
CA PRO A 61 -1.70 7.34 -15.48
C PRO A 61 -0.51 7.40 -14.52
N VAL A 62 0.63 6.89 -14.97
CA VAL A 62 1.83 6.71 -14.15
C VAL A 62 2.38 8.06 -13.75
N ARG A 63 2.70 8.21 -12.47
CA ARG A 63 3.34 9.43 -11.96
C ARG A 63 4.84 9.36 -12.21
N HIS A 64 5.42 10.50 -12.55
CA HIS A 64 6.86 10.68 -12.63
C HIS A 64 7.32 11.67 -11.56
N TRP A 65 8.59 11.56 -11.15
CA TRP A 65 9.18 12.43 -10.11
C TRP A 65 8.98 13.93 -10.35
N ASN A 66 8.99 14.36 -11.61
CA ASN A 66 8.77 15.75 -12.02
C ASN A 66 7.29 16.20 -11.96
N HIS A 67 6.43 15.46 -11.27
CA HIS A 67 4.98 15.68 -11.15
C HIS A 67 4.18 15.58 -12.45
N THR A 68 4.79 15.08 -13.53
CA THR A 68 4.06 14.71 -14.73
C THR A 68 3.34 13.38 -14.53
N VAL A 69 2.29 13.16 -15.33
CA VAL A 69 1.54 11.91 -15.35
C VAL A 69 1.47 11.42 -16.80
N SER A 70 1.64 10.12 -17.00
CA SER A 70 1.74 9.51 -18.32
C SER A 70 0.72 8.39 -18.48
N ARG A 71 -0.27 8.60 -19.35
CA ARG A 71 -1.24 7.56 -19.73
C ARG A 71 -0.58 6.49 -20.59
N GLU A 72 0.37 6.87 -21.44
CA GLU A 72 1.12 5.95 -22.30
C GLU A 72 1.89 4.90 -21.49
N ASP A 73 2.52 5.31 -20.38
CA ASP A 73 3.19 4.39 -19.48
C ASP A 73 2.20 3.48 -18.73
N ALA A 74 0.99 3.97 -18.44
CA ALA A 74 -0.07 3.18 -17.84
C ALA A 74 -0.62 2.12 -18.82
N VAL A 75 -0.76 2.47 -20.10
CA VAL A 75 -1.12 1.53 -21.18
C VAL A 75 -0.09 0.43 -21.26
N ARG A 76 1.20 0.78 -21.34
CA ARG A 76 2.29 -0.21 -21.41
C ARG A 76 2.30 -1.14 -20.20
N LEU A 77 2.10 -0.59 -19.00
CA LEU A 77 2.00 -1.41 -17.78
C LEU A 77 0.78 -2.34 -17.82
N ALA A 78 -0.39 -1.85 -18.24
CA ALA A 78 -1.60 -2.65 -18.37
C ALA A 78 -1.45 -3.78 -19.41
N GLU A 79 -0.80 -3.51 -20.54
CA GLU A 79 -0.47 -4.51 -21.56
C GLU A 79 0.41 -5.62 -20.96
N GLN A 80 1.51 -5.28 -20.29
CA GLN A 80 2.39 -6.29 -19.68
C GLN A 80 1.70 -7.12 -18.59
N LEU A 81 0.82 -6.50 -17.79
CA LEU A 81 0.01 -7.22 -16.78
C LEU A 81 -0.93 -8.24 -17.43
N THR A 82 -1.53 -7.87 -18.57
CA THR A 82 -2.44 -8.72 -19.33
C THR A 82 -1.69 -9.84 -20.06
N GLU A 83 -0.57 -9.53 -20.73
CA GLU A 83 0.30 -10.50 -21.39
C GLU A 83 0.82 -11.57 -20.43
N LYS A 84 1.15 -11.16 -19.20
CA LYS A 84 1.57 -12.10 -18.15
C LYS A 84 0.42 -12.89 -17.56
N ASN A 85 -0.84 -12.68 -17.96
CA ASN A 85 -2.02 -13.30 -17.37
C ASN A 85 -2.06 -13.12 -15.85
N LEU A 86 -1.69 -11.92 -15.37
CA LEU A 86 -1.79 -11.59 -13.95
C LEU A 86 -3.22 -11.18 -13.62
N CYS A 87 -3.76 -10.20 -14.34
CA CYS A 87 -5.15 -9.76 -14.25
C CYS A 87 -5.62 -9.18 -15.58
N ARG A 88 -6.93 -8.94 -15.76
CA ARG A 88 -7.42 -8.17 -16.91
C ARG A 88 -7.16 -6.69 -16.65
N ALA A 89 -6.14 -6.13 -17.27
CA ALA A 89 -5.70 -4.77 -17.00
C ALA A 89 -6.10 -3.79 -18.10
N GLU A 90 -6.50 -2.59 -17.71
CA GLU A 90 -6.74 -1.47 -18.63
C GLU A 90 -6.15 -0.18 -18.05
N ALA A 91 -5.72 0.73 -18.91
CA ALA A 91 -5.32 2.06 -18.48
C ALA A 91 -6.54 2.94 -18.23
N ALA A 92 -6.53 3.69 -17.13
CA ALA A 92 -7.54 4.71 -16.86
C ALA A 92 -7.18 6.02 -17.57
N GLU A 93 -8.20 6.83 -17.89
CA GLU A 93 -8.02 8.18 -18.43
C GLU A 93 -7.64 9.18 -17.34
N THR A 94 -8.29 9.09 -16.18
CA THR A 94 -8.18 10.09 -15.12
C THR A 94 -6.93 9.84 -14.26
N PRO A 95 -6.00 10.82 -14.16
CA PRO A 95 -4.81 10.68 -13.32
C PRO A 95 -5.12 10.91 -11.85
N PHE A 96 -4.42 10.18 -10.97
CA PHE A 96 -4.37 10.52 -9.55
C PHE A 96 -3.36 11.66 -9.32
N ARG A 97 -3.85 12.79 -8.80
CA ARG A 97 -3.02 13.98 -8.50
C ARG A 97 -3.02 14.25 -7.01
N ALA A 98 -1.86 14.09 -6.40
CA ALA A 98 -1.62 14.44 -5.00
C ALA A 98 -0.34 15.24 -4.86
N LYS A 99 -0.43 16.36 -4.13
CA LYS A 99 0.70 17.16 -3.71
C LYS A 99 1.22 16.59 -2.39
N LEU A 100 2.36 15.89 -2.45
CA LEU A 100 3.04 15.37 -1.27
C LEU A 100 4.11 16.35 -0.81
N LYS A 101 4.40 16.36 0.49
CA LYS A 101 5.52 17.15 1.01
C LYS A 101 6.82 16.44 0.64
N PRO A 102 7.82 17.15 0.07
CA PRO A 102 9.12 16.56 -0.17
C PRO A 102 9.71 16.00 1.14
N SER A 103 10.32 14.83 1.06
CA SER A 103 10.94 14.16 2.19
C SER A 103 12.12 13.33 1.70
N PRO A 104 13.29 13.37 2.37
CA PRO A 104 14.40 12.47 2.06
C PRO A 104 14.16 11.03 2.56
N ASN A 105 13.14 10.83 3.40
CA ASN A 105 12.74 9.51 3.87
C ASN A 105 11.73 8.90 2.88
N GLU A 106 12.19 7.92 2.11
CA GLU A 106 11.41 7.23 1.08
C GLU A 106 10.17 6.51 1.63
N GLN A 107 10.30 5.89 2.80
CA GLN A 107 9.17 5.21 3.44
C GLN A 107 8.07 6.21 3.80
N LYS A 108 8.44 7.40 4.25
CA LYS A 108 7.47 8.47 4.52
C LYS A 108 6.77 8.91 3.22
N VAL A 109 7.51 9.09 2.13
CA VAL A 109 6.94 9.44 0.82
C VAL A 109 5.95 8.37 0.35
N LEU A 110 6.35 7.09 0.40
CA LEU A 110 5.51 5.95 0.02
C LEU A 110 4.20 5.91 0.83
N TRP A 111 4.26 6.04 2.16
CA TRP A 111 3.07 5.95 3.00
C TRP A 111 2.18 7.18 2.93
N GLU A 112 2.74 8.37 2.70
CA GLU A 112 1.94 9.57 2.40
C GLU A 112 1.23 9.43 1.06
N LEU A 113 1.91 8.92 0.02
CA LEU A 113 1.31 8.61 -1.28
C LEU A 113 0.18 7.58 -1.14
N ALA A 114 0.43 6.48 -0.43
CA ALA A 114 -0.56 5.41 -0.23
C ALA A 114 -1.81 5.91 0.49
N ARG A 115 -1.68 6.80 1.49
CA ARG A 115 -2.82 7.38 2.22
C ARG A 115 -3.63 8.33 1.35
N ALA A 116 -2.94 9.22 0.63
CA ALA A 116 -3.61 10.13 -0.30
C ALA A 116 -4.36 9.35 -1.37
N PHE A 117 -3.75 8.29 -1.90
CA PHE A 117 -4.37 7.45 -2.92
C PHE A 117 -5.57 6.66 -2.38
N ARG A 118 -5.48 6.06 -1.18
CA ARG A 118 -6.63 5.42 -0.52
C ARG A 118 -7.79 6.38 -0.30
N ALA A 119 -7.51 7.61 0.12
CA ALA A 119 -8.55 8.62 0.30
C ALA A 119 -9.25 8.95 -1.03
N ASP A 120 -8.49 9.11 -2.12
CA ASP A 120 -9.03 9.35 -3.45
C ASP A 120 -9.90 8.20 -3.95
N VAL A 121 -9.42 6.95 -3.86
CA VAL A 121 -10.19 5.77 -4.29
C VAL A 121 -11.47 5.59 -3.48
N ARG A 122 -11.47 5.94 -2.18
CA ARG A 122 -12.68 5.91 -1.35
C ARG A 122 -13.71 6.97 -1.77
N GLN A 123 -13.24 8.14 -2.21
CA GLN A 123 -14.10 9.21 -2.70
C GLN A 123 -14.59 8.93 -4.13
N ASN A 124 -13.76 8.28 -4.93
CA ASN A 124 -13.98 8.00 -6.35
C ASN A 124 -13.75 6.50 -6.66
N PRO A 125 -14.63 5.59 -6.21
CA PRO A 125 -14.45 4.16 -6.42
C PRO A 125 -14.42 3.80 -7.92
N PRO A 126 -13.45 3.00 -8.39
CA PRO A 126 -13.36 2.62 -9.80
C PRO A 126 -14.42 1.57 -10.15
N ALA A 127 -14.85 1.57 -11.42
CA ALA A 127 -15.64 0.48 -12.02
C ALA A 127 -14.76 -0.75 -12.37
N ALA A 128 -13.91 -1.16 -11.43
CA ALA A 128 -12.99 -2.29 -11.52
C ALA A 128 -12.84 -2.96 -10.14
N ASP A 129 -12.27 -4.15 -10.07
CA ASP A 129 -12.08 -4.85 -8.79
C ASP A 129 -10.89 -4.28 -8.01
N TYR A 130 -9.87 -3.84 -8.74
CA TYR A 130 -8.64 -3.25 -8.22
C TYR A 130 -8.26 -2.00 -9.01
N VAL A 131 -7.50 -1.12 -8.37
CA VAL A 131 -6.84 0.03 -8.99
C VAL A 131 -5.37 0.03 -8.62
N LEU A 132 -4.51 0.25 -9.61
CA LEU A 132 -3.07 0.32 -9.47
C LEU A 132 -2.59 1.75 -9.76
N LEU A 133 -1.82 2.29 -8.83
CA LEU A 133 -1.03 3.49 -9.01
C LEU A 133 0.44 3.11 -9.07
N ALA A 134 1.16 3.60 -10.06
CA ALA A 134 2.62 3.51 -10.14
C ALA A 134 3.26 4.90 -10.12
N ASP A 135 4.44 5.00 -9.52
CA ASP A 135 5.23 6.23 -9.42
C ASP A 135 6.69 5.90 -9.75
N TYR A 136 7.16 6.43 -10.87
CA TYR A 136 8.49 6.16 -11.42
C TYR A 136 9.41 7.34 -11.13
N MET A 137 10.44 7.10 -10.32
CA MET A 137 11.41 8.14 -9.97
C MET A 137 12.56 8.16 -10.97
N LEU A 138 12.22 8.33 -12.25
CA LEU A 138 13.17 8.52 -13.34
C LEU A 138 13.78 9.92 -13.25
N GLY A 139 15.10 9.97 -13.12
CA GLY A 139 15.87 11.21 -13.05
C GLY A 139 16.37 11.65 -14.42
N ARG A 140 17.68 11.84 -14.55
CA ARG A 140 18.31 12.20 -15.82
C ARG A 140 18.23 11.03 -16.81
N PRO A 141 18.01 11.28 -18.12
CA PRO A 141 18.06 10.24 -19.14
C PRO A 141 19.35 9.40 -19.05
N GLY A 142 19.22 8.08 -19.20
CA GLY A 142 20.35 7.14 -19.13
C GLY A 142 20.84 6.82 -17.71
N ARG A 143 20.22 7.37 -16.66
CA ARG A 143 20.44 6.97 -15.26
C ARG A 143 19.35 6.02 -14.81
N GLU A 144 19.71 5.08 -13.94
CA GLU A 144 18.73 4.24 -13.25
C GLU A 144 17.74 5.11 -12.46
N ALA A 145 16.50 4.65 -12.36
CA ALA A 145 15.49 5.26 -11.50
C ALA A 145 16.01 5.34 -10.05
N ALA A 146 15.64 6.37 -9.30
CA ALA A 146 15.97 6.42 -7.88
C ALA A 146 15.15 5.38 -7.09
N ALA A 147 13.89 5.20 -7.48
CA ALA A 147 12.96 4.23 -6.94
C ALA A 147 11.78 4.01 -7.90
N VAL A 148 11.04 2.92 -7.67
CA VAL A 148 9.75 2.62 -8.30
C VAL A 148 8.77 2.26 -7.19
N HIS A 149 7.68 3.01 -7.08
CA HIS A 149 6.57 2.69 -6.18
C HIS A 149 5.40 2.12 -6.95
N PHE A 150 4.66 1.22 -6.30
CA PHE A 150 3.31 0.95 -6.71
C PHE A 150 2.41 0.62 -5.53
N ILE A 151 1.14 1.03 -5.66
CA ILE A 151 0.10 0.80 -4.69
C ILE A 151 -1.09 0.19 -5.42
N VAL A 152 -1.63 -0.89 -4.85
CA VAL A 152 -2.88 -1.49 -5.31
C VAL A 152 -3.92 -1.31 -4.21
N CYS A 153 -5.07 -0.75 -4.57
CA CYS A 153 -6.26 -0.73 -3.73
C CYS A 153 -7.35 -1.64 -4.33
N ASP A 154 -8.22 -2.20 -3.49
CA ASP A 154 -9.47 -2.79 -3.96
C ASP A 154 -10.50 -1.69 -4.31
N ARG A 155 -11.66 -2.10 -4.86
CA ARG A 155 -12.77 -1.18 -5.19
C ARG A 155 -13.22 -0.30 -4.01
N LYS A 156 -13.03 -0.74 -2.76
CA LYS A 156 -13.40 0.03 -1.56
C LYS A 156 -12.30 1.02 -1.14
N GLY A 157 -11.19 1.07 -1.87
CA GLY A 157 -10.02 1.88 -1.55
C GLY A 157 -9.15 1.27 -0.45
N GLU A 158 -9.33 0.00 -0.09
CA GLU A 158 -8.48 -0.64 0.89
C GLU A 158 -7.18 -1.14 0.27
N TRP A 159 -6.05 -0.85 0.91
CA TRP A 159 -4.73 -1.27 0.41
C TRP A 159 -4.63 -2.79 0.27
N VAL A 160 -4.28 -3.28 -0.90
CA VAL A 160 -3.97 -4.69 -1.11
C VAL A 160 -2.46 -4.87 -1.09
N ILE A 161 -1.75 -3.99 -1.80
CA ILE A 161 -0.29 -3.97 -1.89
C ILE A 161 0.18 -2.52 -1.80
N VAL A 162 1.24 -2.29 -1.04
CA VAL A 162 2.04 -1.07 -1.06
C VAL A 162 3.48 -1.58 -1.11
N ASP A 163 4.19 -1.30 -2.19
CA ASP A 163 5.56 -1.78 -2.40
C ASP A 163 6.41 -0.65 -3.01
N PHE A 164 7.69 -0.69 -2.69
CA PHE A 164 8.73 0.18 -3.25
C PHE A 164 9.96 -0.65 -3.58
N GLN A 165 10.64 -0.28 -4.65
CA GLN A 165 11.89 -0.89 -5.07
C GLN A 165 12.89 0.20 -5.43
N ASN A 166 14.12 0.06 -4.95
CA ASN A 166 15.29 0.89 -5.22
C ASN A 166 16.55 0.01 -5.25
N SER A 167 17.73 0.62 -5.36
CA SER A 167 19.01 -0.10 -5.52
C SER A 167 19.36 -1.07 -4.37
N HIS A 168 18.64 -1.03 -3.24
CA HIS A 168 18.82 -1.95 -2.13
C HIS A 168 18.11 -3.31 -2.32
N GLN A 169 17.13 -3.44 -3.24
CA GLN A 169 16.41 -4.69 -3.47
C GLN A 169 16.93 -5.48 -4.69
N ASP A 170 16.86 -6.81 -4.61
CA ASP A 170 17.38 -7.72 -5.64
C ASP A 170 16.68 -7.56 -7.00
N ASP A 171 15.35 -7.41 -7.01
CA ASP A 171 14.60 -7.27 -8.26
C ASP A 171 14.97 -5.98 -9.00
N PHE A 172 15.19 -4.90 -8.24
CA PHE A 172 15.67 -3.65 -8.80
C PHE A 172 17.07 -3.81 -9.39
N ARG A 173 18.01 -4.41 -8.65
CA ARG A 173 19.39 -4.64 -9.15
C ARG A 173 19.42 -5.57 -10.36
N ALA A 174 18.50 -6.52 -10.46
CA ALA A 174 18.42 -7.42 -11.60
C ALA A 174 17.90 -6.73 -12.86
N ILE A 175 16.97 -5.78 -12.73
CA ILE A 175 16.35 -5.08 -13.87
C ILE A 175 17.11 -3.81 -14.24
N ARG A 176 17.68 -3.10 -13.26
CA ARG A 176 18.39 -1.83 -13.40
C ARG A 176 17.58 -0.80 -14.21
N PRO A 177 16.39 -0.39 -13.71
CA PRO A 177 15.43 0.31 -14.54
C PRO A 177 15.93 1.69 -14.98
N VAL A 178 16.11 1.90 -16.28
CA VAL A 178 16.59 3.17 -16.87
C VAL A 178 15.49 3.87 -17.66
N THR A 179 14.47 3.12 -18.07
CA THR A 179 13.34 3.58 -18.88
C THR A 179 12.00 3.31 -18.19
N PRO A 180 10.91 3.98 -18.61
CA PRO A 180 9.57 3.65 -18.14
C PRO A 180 9.17 2.18 -18.38
N ASP A 181 9.66 1.57 -19.47
CA ASP A 181 9.43 0.16 -19.76
C ASP A 181 10.13 -0.76 -18.75
N ASP A 182 11.36 -0.43 -18.33
CA ASP A 182 12.05 -1.18 -17.28
C ASP A 182 11.36 -1.02 -15.92
N CYS A 183 10.85 0.18 -15.62
CA CYS A 183 10.04 0.40 -14.42
C CYS A 183 8.75 -0.45 -14.46
N ALA A 184 8.08 -0.54 -15.61
CA ALA A 184 6.90 -1.39 -15.79
C ALA A 184 7.24 -2.87 -15.59
N LYS A 185 8.33 -3.37 -16.18
CA LYS A 185 8.84 -4.74 -15.96
C LYS A 185 9.09 -5.03 -14.48
N LEU A 186 9.63 -4.06 -13.75
CA LEU A 186 9.85 -4.18 -12.31
C LEU A 186 8.52 -4.29 -11.55
N VAL A 187 7.54 -3.43 -11.82
CA VAL A 187 6.20 -3.53 -11.21
C VAL A 187 5.55 -4.88 -11.50
N VAL A 188 5.59 -5.34 -12.76
CA VAL A 188 5.03 -6.62 -13.18
C VAL A 188 5.68 -7.79 -12.44
N LYS A 189 7.02 -7.82 -12.37
CA LYS A 189 7.78 -8.86 -11.65
C LYS A 189 7.42 -8.90 -10.16
N ARG A 190 7.28 -7.73 -9.53
CA ARG A 190 6.88 -7.61 -8.11
C ARG A 190 5.46 -8.09 -7.89
N LEU A 191 4.53 -7.70 -8.76
CA LEU A 191 3.14 -8.14 -8.66
C LEU A 191 3.02 -9.65 -8.89
N GLU A 192 3.76 -10.20 -9.85
CA GLU A 192 3.81 -11.64 -10.10
C GLU A 192 4.23 -12.42 -8.84
N ARG A 193 5.27 -11.96 -8.12
CA ARG A 193 5.69 -12.57 -6.85
C ARG A 193 4.57 -12.59 -5.81
N TYR A 194 3.79 -11.52 -5.70
CA TYR A 194 2.66 -11.46 -4.78
C TYR A 194 1.50 -12.38 -5.18
N LEU A 195 1.23 -12.50 -6.49
CA LEU A 195 0.06 -13.23 -7.00
C LEU A 195 0.33 -14.71 -7.25
N ARG A 196 1.55 -15.12 -7.61
CA ARG A 196 1.88 -16.53 -7.88
C ARG A 196 2.55 -17.21 -6.69
N GLY A 197 3.23 -16.43 -5.84
CA GLY A 197 4.19 -16.96 -4.89
C GLY A 197 5.54 -17.10 -5.56
N SER A 198 6.59 -16.71 -4.84
CA SER A 198 7.99 -16.93 -5.19
C SER A 198 8.34 -18.41 -5.09
#